data_AF-A0A0J7J7E2-F1
#
_entry.id   AF-A0A0J7J7E2-F1
#
_cell.length_a   1.000
_cell.length_b   1.000
_cell.length_c   1.000
_cell.angle_alpha   90.00
_cell.angle_beta   90.00
_cell.angle_gamma   90.00
#
_symmetry.space_group_name_H-M   'P 1'
#
loop_
_entity.id
_entity.type
_entity.pdbx_description
1 polymer ?
#
loop_
_entity_poly.entity_id
_entity_poly.type
_entity_poly.pdbx_seq_one_letter_code
_entity_poly.pdbx_strand_id
1 'polypeptide(L)' 'MIKAELLDLYRDFMTSGWAQDYAGYAESLTANIDPADPKRMNVIDSPKLVGQYRIHAMQTQFRQ' A
#
# COMPACT_ATOMS: atom_id res chain seq x y z
N MET A 1 -2.94 13.91 -1.78
CA MET A 1 -2.67 13.88 -0.32
C MET A 1 -2.56 12.44 0.16
N ILE A 2 -3.63 11.63 0.15
CA ILE A 2 -3.62 10.22 0.61
C ILE A 2 -2.48 9.37 0.00
N LYS A 3 -2.34 9.38 -1.34
CA LYS A 3 -1.27 8.63 -2.01
C LYS A 3 0.13 9.04 -1.53
N ALA A 4 0.36 10.33 -1.25
CA ALA A 4 1.67 10.81 -0.81
C ALA A 4 2.02 10.28 0.59
N GLU A 5 1.06 10.29 1.52
CA GLU A 5 1.24 9.75 2.89
C GLU A 5 1.57 8.26 2.86
N LEU A 6 0.87 7.48 2.02
CA LEU A 6 1.14 6.04 1.88
C LEU A 6 2.50 5.75 1.25
N LEU A 7 2.97 6.61 0.34
CA LEU A 7 4.31 6.51 -0.20
C LEU A 7 5.38 6.82 0.84
N ASP A 8 5.14 7.81 1.69
CA ASP A 8 6.06 8.15 2.78
C ASP A 8 6.16 6.99 3.78
N LEU A 9 5.03 6.42 4.20
CA LEU A 9 4.98 5.21 5.02
C LEU A 9 5.73 4.03 4.37
N TYR A 10 5.67 3.89 3.05
CA TYR A 10 6.41 2.85 2.35
C TYR A 10 7.93 3.00 2.49
N ARG A 11 8.44 4.23 2.62
CA ARG A 11 9.85 4.48 2.90
C ARG A 11 10.23 3.94 4.27
N ASP A 12 9.37 4.10 5.27
CA ASP A 12 9.59 3.56 6.61
C ASP A 12 9.65 2.03 6.61
N PHE A 13 8.79 1.37 5.82
CA PHE A 13 8.83 -0.08 5.62
C PHE A 13 10.12 -0.53 4.94
N MET A 14 10.63 0.24 3.98
CA MET A 14 11.91 -0.04 3.35
C MET A 14 13.07 0.11 4.33
N THR A 15 13.10 1.17 5.14
CA THR A 15 14.13 1.37 6.17
C THR A 15 14.07 0.30 7.26
N SER A 16 12.89 -0.24 7.54
CA SER A 16 12.69 -1.34 8.49
C SER A 16 13.02 -2.72 7.89
N GLY A 17 13.43 -2.79 6.62
CA GLY A 17 13.76 -4.03 5.93
C GLY A 17 12.57 -4.91 5.57
N TRP A 18 11.34 -4.37 5.58
CA TRP A 18 10.11 -5.11 5.27
C TRP A 18 9.82 -5.13 3.78
N ALA A 19 10.05 -3.99 3.12
CA ALA A 19 9.71 -3.76 1.73
C ALA A 19 10.93 -3.30 0.92
N GLN A 20 10.79 -3.31 -0.40
CA GLN A 20 11.78 -2.87 -1.37
C GLN A 20 11.09 -2.29 -2.60
N ASP A 21 11.86 -1.69 -3.52
CA ASP A 21 11.34 -1.22 -4.82
C ASP A 21 10.27 -0.12 -4.71
N TYR A 22 10.65 1.00 -4.10
CA TYR A 22 9.81 2.19 -3.99
C TYR A 22 9.21 2.64 -5.33
N ALA A 23 9.99 2.58 -6.41
CA ALA A 23 9.54 3.04 -7.72
C ALA A 23 8.39 2.19 -8.25
N GLY A 24 8.52 0.85 -8.19
CA GLY A 24 7.43 -0.06 -8.56
C GLY A 24 6.20 0.08 -7.66
N TYR A 25 6.41 0.29 -6.36
CA TYR A 25 5.30 0.57 -5.44
C TYR A 25 4.58 1.88 -5.80
N ALA A 26 5.32 2.95 -6.11
CA ALA A 26 4.74 4.24 -6.44
C ALA A 26 3.91 4.23 -7.74
N GLU A 27 4.35 3.44 -8.71
CA GLU A 27 3.63 3.22 -9.97
C GLU A 27 2.34 2.42 -9.74
N SER A 28 2.40 1.33 -8.96
CA SER A 28 1.26 0.43 -8.74
C SER A 28 0.23 0.94 -7.74
N LEU A 29 0.61 1.81 -6.79
CA LEU A 29 -0.27 2.28 -5.73
C LEU A 29 -1.40 3.15 -6.28
N THR A 30 -2.64 2.73 -6.01
CA THR A 30 -3.86 3.51 -6.22
C THR A 30 -4.50 3.84 -4.88
N ALA A 31 -4.78 5.11 -4.64
CA ALA A 31 -5.48 5.54 -3.44
C ALA A 31 -6.40 6.73 -3.75
N ASN A 32 -7.70 6.56 -3.51
CA ASN A 32 -8.72 7.56 -3.79
C ASN A 32 -9.89 7.48 -2.80
N ILE A 33 -10.61 8.59 -2.66
CA ILE A 33 -11.93 8.57 -2.01
C ILE A 33 -12.93 7.95 -2.98
N ASP A 34 -13.84 7.13 -2.46
CA ASP A 34 -14.88 6.50 -3.26
C ASP A 34 -15.83 7.56 -3.85
N PRO A 35 -16.09 7.55 -5.17
CA PRO A 35 -16.96 8.55 -5.79
C PRO A 35 -18.43 8.43 -5.34
N ALA A 36 -18.87 7.26 -4.84
CA ALA A 36 -20.22 7.03 -4.35
C ALA A 36 -20.35 7.17 -2.82
N ASP A 37 -19.24 7.11 -2.08
CA ASP A 37 -19.19 7.31 -0.63
C ASP A 37 -17.96 8.14 -0.20
N PRO A 38 -18.10 9.45 0.01
CA PRO A 38 -17.00 10.33 0.42
C PRO A 38 -16.34 9.96 1.76
N LYS A 39 -16.98 9.12 2.59
CA LYS A 39 -16.41 8.64 3.86
C LYS A 39 -15.53 7.40 3.68
N ARG A 40 -15.52 6.80 2.49
CA ARG A 40 -14.75 5.60 2.19
C ARG A 40 -13.49 5.94 1.40
N MET A 41 -12.36 5.44 1.87
CA MET A 41 -11.09 5.44 1.15
C MET A 41 -10.86 4.07 0.52
N ASN A 42 -10.63 4.04 -0.78
CA ASN A 42 -10.21 2.84 -1.50
C ASN A 42 -8.70 2.90 -1.71
N VAL A 43 -8.03 1.79 -1.39
CA VAL A 43 -6.59 1.60 -1.61
C VAL A 43 -6.39 0.25 -2.30
N ILE A 44 -5.59 0.26 -3.36
CA ILE A 44 -5.07 -0.95 -4.00
C ILE A 44 -3.56 -0.77 -4.07
N ASP A 45 -2.83 -1.71 -3.49
CA ASP A 45 -1.38 -1.68 -3.45
C ASP A 45 -0.77 -3.04 -3.81
N SER A 46 0.51 -3.02 -4.18
CA SER A 46 1.27 -4.21 -4.54
C SER A 46 2.70 -4.08 -4.00
N PRO A 47 2.89 -4.25 -2.67
CA PRO A 47 4.19 -4.08 -2.07
C PRO A 47 5.15 -5.21 -2.47
N LYS A 48 6.38 -4.87 -2.80
CA LYS A 48 7.45 -5.86 -3.01
C LYS A 48 8.16 -6.14 -1.70
N LEU A 49 7.88 -7.29 -1.11
CA LEU A 49 8.39 -7.67 0.20
C LEU A 49 9.79 -8.27 0.10
N VAL A 50 10.62 -8.03 1.10
CA VAL A 50 11.99 -8.58 1.15
C VAL A 50 11.94 -10.07 1.55
N GLY A 51 12.56 -10.93 0.72
CA GLY A 51 13.17 -12.23 1.00
C GLY A 51 12.42 -13.36 1.75
N GLN A 52 11.80 -13.07 2.90
CA GLN A 52 11.16 -14.03 3.82
C GLN A 52 9.63 -14.02 3.73
N TYR A 53 9.03 -13.01 3.09
CA TYR A 53 7.57 -12.86 2.88
C TYR A 53 7.12 -13.33 1.47
N ARG A 54 7.77 -14.34 0.89
CA ARG A 54 7.55 -14.75 -0.51
C ARG A 54 6.17 -15.35 -0.81
N ILE A 55 5.41 -15.75 0.20
CA ILE A 55 4.02 -16.26 0.07
C ILE A 55 3.11 -15.47 1.01
N HIS A 56 3.20 -14.14 0.95
CA HIS A 56 2.32 -13.27 1.71
C HIS A 56 1.05 -12.96 0.92
N ALA A 57 -0.09 -13.45 1.39
CA ALA A 57 -1.39 -13.01 0.94
C ALA A 57 -2.05 -12.24 2.10
N MET A 58 -2.22 -10.94 1.94
CA MET A 58 -2.91 -10.09 2.90
C MET A 58 -4.08 -9.39 2.20
N GLN A 59 -5.23 -9.38 2.86
CA GLN A 59 -6.39 -8.60 2.46
C GLN A 59 -6.89 -7.84 3.67
N THR A 60 -6.87 -6.51 3.58
CA THR A 60 -7.45 -5.64 4.59
C THR A 60 -8.79 -5.12 4.08
N GLN A 61 -9.88 -5.54 4.71
CA GLN A 61 -11.22 -5.06 4.41
C GLN A 61 -12.05 -4.99 5.69
N PHE A 62 -13.06 -4.13 5.72
CA PHE A 62 -14.08 -4.19 6.76
C PHE A 62 -14.76 -5.57 6.75
N ARG A 63 -15.12 -6.09 7.93
CA ARG A 63 -16.00 -7.26 8.00
C ARG A 63 -17.38 -6.87 7.46
N GLN A 64 -17.93 -7.70 6.58
CA GLN A 64 -19.33 -7.65 6.19
C GLN A 64 -20.20 -8.31 7.26
#